data_AF-C9KJA9-F1
#
_entry.id   AF-C9KJA9-F1
#
_cell.length_a   1.000
_cell.length_b   1.000
_cell.length_c   1.000
_cell.angle_alpha   90.00
_cell.angle_beta   90.00
_cell.angle_gamma   90.00
#
_symmetry.space_group_name_H-M   'P 1'
#
loop_
_entity.id
_entity.type
_entity.pdbx_description
1 polymer ?
#
loop_
_entity_poly.entity_id
_entity_poly.type
_entity_poly.pdbx_seq_one_letter_code
_entity_poly.pdbx_strand_id
1 'polypeptide(L)'
;MTIVRLLVDYGDSGFLYCMTIATKDKDMLFQCMKGYSHDVRYLDTKKRAGKNDKGNRRLPDGSIIIGATAFGDKVSANTAFNKSENRMNLIRQAVMV
;
A
#
# COMPACT_ATOMS: atom_id res chain seq x y z
N MET A 1 -4.39 8.92 14.98
CA MET A 1 -3.68 8.07 13.99
C MET A 1 -4.65 7.78 12.87
N THR A 2 -4.17 7.91 11.64
CA THR A 2 -4.91 7.71 10.41
C THR A 2 -4.43 6.41 9.79
N ILE A 3 -5.34 5.64 9.19
CA ILE A 3 -4.98 4.40 8.51
C ILE A 3 -4.96 4.66 7.02
N VAL A 4 -3.81 4.44 6.41
CA VAL A 4 -3.55 4.66 5.00
C VAL A 4 -3.39 3.31 4.32
N ARG A 5 -3.91 3.20 3.10
CA ARG A 5 -3.58 2.08 2.22
C ARG A 5 -2.71 2.54 1.07
N LEU A 6 -1.65 1.77 0.85
CA LEU A 6 -0.69 1.98 -0.22
C LEU A 6 -0.66 0.74 -1.09
N LEU A 7 -0.33 0.94 -2.36
CA LEU A 7 0.22 -0.10 -3.22
C LEU A 7 1.72 0.16 -3.36
N VAL A 8 2.56 -0.84 -3.12
CA VAL A 8 4.02 -0.67 -3.17
C VAL A 8 4.71 -1.88 -3.79
N ASP A 9 5.72 -1.64 -4.61
CA ASP A 9 6.66 -2.68 -5.06
C ASP A 9 7.85 -2.76 -4.10
N TYR A 10 7.65 -3.46 -3.00
CA TYR A 10 8.61 -3.46 -1.91
C TYR A 10 9.95 -4.05 -2.35
N GLY A 11 11.02 -3.26 -2.27
CA GLY A 11 12.36 -3.64 -2.72
C GLY A 11 12.52 -3.71 -4.25
N ASP A 12 11.63 -3.07 -5.01
CA ASP A 12 11.62 -3.06 -6.48
C ASP A 12 11.65 -4.47 -7.11
N SER A 13 10.99 -5.40 -6.43
CA SER A 13 10.92 -6.82 -6.79
C SER A 13 10.13 -7.13 -8.07
N GLY A 14 9.36 -6.16 -8.57
CA GLY A 14 8.36 -6.38 -9.61
C GLY A 14 7.04 -6.95 -9.08
N PHE A 15 6.85 -7.06 -7.75
CA PHE A 15 5.64 -7.58 -7.13
C PHE A 15 4.99 -6.56 -6.19
N LEU A 16 3.71 -6.26 -6.46
CA LEU A 16 2.96 -5.26 -5.70
C LEU A 16 2.30 -5.86 -4.46
N TYR A 17 2.41 -5.13 -3.37
CA TYR A 17 1.75 -5.40 -2.11
C TYR A 17 0.81 -4.25 -1.76
N CYS A 18 -0.41 -4.59 -1.32
CA CYS A 18 -1.31 -3.61 -0.72
C CYS A 18 -1.04 -3.58 0.79
N MET A 19 -0.42 -2.51 1.27
CA MET A 19 -0.11 -2.33 2.69
C MET A 19 -1.15 -1.44 3.35
N THR A 20 -1.61 -1.85 4.53
CA THR A 20 -2.45 -1.07 5.43
C THR A 20 -1.58 -0.57 6.59
N ILE A 21 -1.44 0.73 6.74
CA ILE A 21 -0.48 1.34 7.66
C ILE A 21 -1.17 2.37 8.54
N ALA A 22 -1.03 2.24 9.86
CA ALA A 22 -1.42 3.25 10.82
C ALA A 22 -0.29 4.27 10.98
N THR A 23 -0.56 5.53 10.67
CA THR A 23 0.40 6.63 10.77
C THR A 23 -0.19 7.85 11.48
N LYS A 24 0.68 8.73 11.97
CA LYS A 24 0.30 10.08 12.43
C LYS A 24 0.51 11.15 11.35
N ASP A 25 1.40 10.89 10.40
CA ASP A 25 1.83 11.82 9.36
C ASP A 25 1.95 11.07 8.03
N LYS A 26 1.12 11.44 7.06
CA LYS A 26 1.10 10.77 5.75
C LYS A 26 2.31 11.13 4.91
N ASP A 27 2.77 12.38 4.97
CA ASP A 27 3.84 12.86 4.12
C ASP A 27 5.15 12.22 4.57
N MET A 28 5.38 12.14 5.89
CA MET A 28 6.52 11.42 6.45
C MET A 28 6.48 9.92 6.12
N LEU A 29 5.30 9.31 6.13
CA LEU A 29 5.12 7.92 5.69
C LEU A 29 5.51 7.75 4.22
N PHE A 30 5.05 8.61 3.31
CA PHE A 30 5.39 8.48 1.90
C PHE A 30 6.88 8.66 1.64
N GLN A 31 7.53 9.63 2.31
CA GLN A 31 8.98 9.78 2.23
C GLN A 31 9.70 8.54 2.76
N CYS A 32 9.24 7.97 3.87
CA CYS A 32 9.77 6.72 4.41
C CYS A 32 9.62 5.55 3.41
N MET A 33 8.45 5.42 2.76
CA MET A 33 8.18 4.35 1.81
C MET A 33 8.99 4.46 0.53
N LYS A 34 9.31 5.67 0.08
CA LYS A 34 10.23 5.92 -1.05
C LYS A 34 11.64 5.37 -0.81
N GLY A 35 12.07 5.26 0.45
CA GLY A 35 13.32 4.59 0.80
C GLY A 35 13.32 3.08 0.56
N TYR A 36 12.15 2.46 0.36
CA TYR A 36 12.00 1.03 0.13
C TYR A 36 11.56 0.66 -1.29
N SER A 37 11.11 1.63 -2.10
CA SER A 37 10.56 1.37 -3.43
C SER A 37 10.49 2.66 -4.25
N HIS A 38 10.72 2.54 -5.55
CA HIS A 38 10.47 3.61 -6.52
C HIS A 38 9.00 3.67 -6.97
N ASP A 39 8.21 2.64 -6.69
CA ASP A 39 6.79 2.58 -7.04
C ASP A 39 5.94 2.48 -5.77
N VAL A 40 5.58 3.64 -5.24
CA VAL A 40 4.65 3.80 -4.13
C VAL A 40 3.43 4.56 -4.63
N ARG A 41 2.25 3.97 -4.45
CA ARG A 41 0.98 4.56 -4.88
C ARG A 41 0.02 4.65 -3.71
N TYR A 42 -0.58 5.82 -3.54
CA TYR A 42 -1.62 6.02 -2.55
C TYR A 42 -2.95 5.49 -3.06
N LEU A 43 -3.63 4.65 -2.27
CA LEU A 43 -4.96 4.13 -2.61
C LEU A 43 -6.06 4.91 -1.91
N ASP A 44 -6.11 4.82 -0.59
CA ASP A 44 -7.20 5.37 0.21
C ASP A 44 -6.78 5.64 1.66
N THR A 45 -7.69 6.27 2.39
CA THR A 45 -7.61 6.40 3.85
C THR A 45 -8.82 5.74 4.48
N LYS A 46 -8.60 4.95 5.53
CA LYS A 46 -9.64 4.34 6.34
C LYS A 46 -9.77 5.03 7.70
N LYS A 47 -11.01 5.15 8.19
CA LYS A 47 -11.30 5.69 9.53
C LYS A 47 -10.93 4.73 10.66
N ARG A 48 -10.95 3.41 10.42
CA ARG A 48 -10.70 2.35 11.41
C ARG A 48 -10.03 1.13 10.78
N ALA A 49 -9.29 0.38 11.61
CA ALA A 49 -8.68 -0.88 11.24
C ALA A 49 -9.76 -1.95 11.05
N GLY A 50 -9.57 -2.83 10.07
CA GLY A 50 -10.40 -4.02 9.91
C GLY A 50 -10.09 -5.07 10.97
N LYS A 51 -11.00 -6.04 11.13
CA LYS A 51 -10.85 -7.16 12.09
C LYS A 51 -9.56 -7.97 11.89
N ASN A 52 -9.03 -7.98 10.66
CA ASN A 52 -7.84 -8.73 10.26
C ASN A 52 -6.56 -7.87 10.18
N ASP A 53 -6.67 -6.56 10.39
CA ASP A 53 -5.52 -5.66 10.42
C ASP A 53 -4.82 -5.73 11.80
N LYS A 54 -4.11 -6.85 12.05
CA LYS A 54 -3.47 -7.18 13.34
C LYS A 54 -1.93 -7.08 13.32
N GLY A 55 -1.36 -6.62 12.21
CA GLY A 55 0.08 -6.42 12.10
C GLY A 55 0.60 -5.41 13.13
N ASN A 56 1.87 -5.53 13.48
CA ASN A 56 2.51 -4.70 14.49
C ASN A 56 3.93 -4.26 14.09
N ARG A 57 4.30 -4.37 12.81
CA ARG A 57 5.64 -4.03 12.35
C ARG A 57 5.79 -2.51 12.26
N ARG A 58 6.74 -1.97 13.02
CA ARG A 58 7.01 -0.52 13.06
C ARG A 58 8.03 -0.14 11.98
N LEU A 59 7.74 0.96 11.29
CA LEU A 59 8.62 1.62 10.33
C LEU A 59 9.50 2.66 11.03
N PRO A 60 10.62 3.09 10.43
CA PRO A 60 11.53 4.09 11.01
C PRO A 60 10.86 5.43 11.35
N ASP A 61 9.85 5.82 10.57
CA ASP A 61 9.03 7.03 10.78
C ASP A 61 8.04 6.88 11.96
N GLY A 62 8.02 5.73 12.63
CA GLY A 62 7.11 5.41 13.73
C GLY A 62 5.72 4.93 13.28
N SER A 63 5.46 4.86 11.97
CA SER A 63 4.25 4.25 11.41
C SER A 63 4.23 2.75 11.68
N ILE A 64 3.04 2.15 11.68
CA ILE A 64 2.86 0.72 11.99
C ILE A 64 2.14 0.05 10.83
N ILE A 65 2.77 -0.93 10.20
CA ILE A 65 2.13 -1.82 9.24
C ILE A 65 1.20 -2.75 10.00
N ILE A 66 -0.10 -2.56 9.81
CA ILE A 66 -1.16 -3.32 10.48
C ILE A 66 -1.79 -4.37 9.55
N GLY A 67 -1.51 -4.31 8.24
CA GLY A 67 -1.94 -5.31 7.29
C GLY A 67 -1.09 -5.27 6.03
N ALA A 68 -0.93 -6.41 5.37
CA ALA A 68 -0.28 -6.51 4.08
C ALA A 68 -0.91 -7.66 3.29
N THR A 69 -1.35 -7.37 2.07
CA THR A 69 -1.94 -8.38 1.18
C THR A 69 -1.17 -8.40 -0.12
N ALA A 70 -0.77 -9.60 -0.57
CA ALA A 70 -0.19 -9.80 -1.89
C ALA A 70 -1.19 -9.35 -2.98
N PHE A 71 -0.75 -8.46 -3.86
CA PHE A 71 -1.61 -7.93 -4.92
C PHE A 71 -1.34 -8.65 -6.25
N GLY A 72 -0.07 -8.86 -6.60
CA GLY A 72 0.35 -9.54 -7.83
C GLY A 72 1.61 -8.92 -8.43
N ASP A 73 2.18 -9.56 -9.44
CA ASP A 73 3.29 -8.98 -10.20
C ASP A 73 2.84 -7.72 -10.97
N LYS A 74 3.76 -6.77 -11.16
CA LYS A 74 3.50 -5.48 -11.82
C LYS A 74 2.92 -5.65 -13.21
N VAL A 75 3.39 -6.64 -13.97
CA VAL A 75 2.91 -6.90 -15.32
C VAL A 75 1.44 -7.30 -15.26
N SER A 76 1.09 -8.32 -14.49
CA SER A 76 -0.29 -8.78 -14.30
C SER A 76 -1.20 -7.70 -13.69
N ALA A 77 -0.68 -6.88 -12.77
CA ALA A 77 -1.44 -5.79 -12.17
C ALA A 77 -1.74 -4.69 -13.19
N ASN A 78 -0.73 -4.23 -13.93
CA ASN A 78 -0.91 -3.20 -14.96
C ASN A 78 -1.71 -3.73 -16.17
N THR A 79 -1.64 -5.03 -16.45
CA THR A 79 -2.38 -5.69 -17.54
C THR A 79 -3.69 -6.32 -17.08
N ALA A 80 -4.18 -6.01 -15.87
CA ALA A 80 -5.36 -6.60 -15.23
C ALA A 80 -6.71 -6.31 -15.93
N PHE A 81 -6.72 -6.09 -17.24
CA PHE A 81 -7.88 -5.91 -18.11
C PHE A 81 -8.96 -7.00 -17.97
N ASN A 82 -8.65 -8.20 -17.46
CA ASN A 82 -9.59 -9.33 -17.46
C ASN A 82 -9.75 -10.12 -16.13
N LYS A 83 -9.08 -9.77 -15.03
CA LYS A 83 -9.02 -10.69 -13.86
C LYS A 83 -9.79 -10.26 -12.60
N SER A 84 -10.18 -9.00 -12.44
CA SER A 84 -11.06 -8.54 -11.33
C SER A 84 -11.34 -7.03 -11.44
N GLU A 85 -12.61 -6.66 -11.57
CA GLU A 85 -13.04 -5.25 -11.57
C GLU A 85 -12.61 -4.53 -10.28
N ASN A 86 -12.69 -5.20 -9.12
CA ASN A 86 -12.25 -4.65 -7.84
C ASN A 86 -10.75 -4.33 -7.78
N ARG A 87 -9.89 -5.20 -8.35
CA ARG A 87 -8.44 -4.94 -8.41
C ARG A 87 -8.12 -3.81 -9.39
N MET A 88 -8.80 -3.78 -10.54
CA MET A 88 -8.70 -2.69 -11.51
C MET A 88 -9.11 -1.35 -10.90
N ASN A 89 -10.21 -1.31 -10.15
CA ASN A 89 -10.68 -0.10 -9.48
C ASN A 89 -9.68 0.38 -8.41
N LEU A 90 -9.06 -0.55 -7.66
CA LEU A 90 -8.00 -0.19 -6.72
C LEU A 90 -6.77 0.40 -7.43
N ILE A 91 -6.30 -0.19 -8.53
CA ILE A 91 -5.17 0.37 -9.29
C ILE A 91 -5.53 1.73 -9.89
N ARG A 92 -6.75 1.89 -10.42
CA ARG A 92 -7.23 3.16 -11.01
C ARG A 92 -7.36 4.28 -9.99
N GLN A 93 -7.70 3.94 -8.75
CA GLN A 93 -7.70 4.89 -7.63
C GLN A 93 -6.29 5.20 -7.13
N ALA A 94 -5.31 4.35 -7.46
CA ALA A 94 -3.94 4.51 -7.01
C ALA A 94 -3.26 5.69 -7.72
N VAL A 95 -2.86 6.71 -6.97
CA VAL A 95 -2.09 7.84 -7.51
C VAL A 95 -0.62 7.64 -7.12
N MET A 96 0.29 7.76 -8.09
CA MET A 96 1.73 7.78 -7.79
C MET A 96 2.06 9.04 -6.99
N VAL A 97 2.82 8.89 -5.92
CA VAL A 97 3.09 9.95 -4.94
C VAL A 97 4.57 10.08 -4.63
#